data_AF-A0A4R4XFD0-F1
#
_entry.id   AF-A0A4R4XFD0-F1
#
_cell.length_a   1.000
_cell.length_b   1.000
_cell.length_c   1.000
_cell.angle_alpha   90.00
_cell.angle_beta   90.00
_cell.angle_gamma   90.00
#
_symmetry.space_group_name_H-M   'P 1'
#
loop_
_entity.id
_entity.type
_entity.pdbx_description
1 polymer ?
#
loop_
_entity_poly.entity_id
_entity_poly.type
_entity_poly.pdbx_seq_one_letter_code
_entity_poly.pdbx_strand_id
1 'polypeptide(L)'
;MGRVVKARTWSALLAVVVLAVGGAAWRQSWRVWPPVPDVDPHVSDAALPVIDRFLETGRAVVWPSSMPARMRPRWFCAEEPIEIVQRGAEVRVSLEAACNDYARDGGRLVTHAGTRTPLLVTLDRHGGALVVRDVAQPVDGAGFRPSLERMFSGRGLAEFDRRQRLSKGVDAPDDEAARAFGLPPGTRAQQYEAQ
;
A
#
# COMPACT_ATOMS: atom_id res chain seq x y z
N MET A 1 29.25 10.01 -60.29
CA MET A 1 28.90 9.18 -59.11
C MET A 1 29.14 10.01 -57.85
N GLY A 2 28.12 10.36 -57.05
CA GLY A 2 28.34 11.23 -55.87
C GLY A 2 27.08 11.64 -55.10
N ARG A 3 25.89 11.52 -55.71
CA ARG A 3 24.61 11.88 -55.07
C ARG A 3 24.07 10.80 -54.13
N VAL A 4 24.38 9.52 -54.36
CA VAL A 4 23.79 8.39 -53.62
C VAL A 4 24.38 8.23 -52.20
N VAL A 5 25.66 8.56 -52.01
CA VAL A 5 26.34 8.44 -50.70
C VAL A 5 25.80 9.47 -49.71
N LYS A 6 25.51 10.70 -50.19
CA LYS A 6 25.03 11.83 -49.38
C LYS A 6 23.62 11.58 -48.83
N ALA A 7 22.70 11.03 -49.61
CA ALA A 7 21.34 10.74 -49.12
C ALA A 7 21.34 9.71 -47.97
N ARG A 8 22.17 8.67 -48.09
CA ARG A 8 22.24 7.57 -47.11
C ARG A 8 22.85 8.01 -45.76
N THR A 9 23.82 8.94 -45.78
CA THR A 9 24.40 9.53 -44.56
C THR A 9 23.41 10.44 -43.84
N TRP A 10 22.60 11.20 -44.59
CA TRP A 10 21.58 12.08 -44.02
C TRP A 10 20.42 11.30 -43.38
N SER A 11 20.00 10.20 -44.00
CA SER A 11 18.99 9.29 -43.41
C SER A 11 19.49 8.63 -42.11
N ALA A 12 20.77 8.23 -42.05
CA ALA A 12 21.36 7.65 -40.85
C ALA A 12 21.47 8.67 -39.70
N LEU A 13 21.87 9.91 -40.01
CA LEU A 13 21.92 10.99 -39.02
C LEU A 13 20.53 11.35 -38.47
N LEU A 14 19.52 11.43 -39.35
CA LEU A 14 18.13 11.64 -38.92
C LEU A 14 17.63 10.52 -38.02
N ALA A 15 17.92 9.26 -38.35
CA ALA A 15 17.53 8.12 -37.52
C ALA A 15 18.18 8.18 -36.13
N VAL A 16 19.48 8.52 -36.05
CA VAL A 16 20.20 8.68 -34.78
C VAL A 16 19.60 9.83 -33.95
N VAL A 17 19.31 10.98 -34.57
CA VAL A 17 18.69 12.12 -33.87
C VAL A 17 17.29 11.76 -33.36
N VAL A 18 16.46 11.10 -34.17
CA VAL A 18 15.12 10.65 -33.75
C VAL A 18 15.19 9.65 -32.61
N LEU A 19 16.14 8.69 -32.64
CA LEU A 19 16.34 7.75 -31.54
C LEU A 19 16.85 8.44 -30.27
N ALA A 20 17.75 9.42 -30.39
CA ALA A 20 18.27 10.17 -29.25
C ALA A 20 17.19 11.05 -28.62
N VAL A 21 16.42 11.80 -29.42
CA VAL A 21 15.32 12.64 -28.95
C VAL A 21 14.18 11.79 -28.39
N GLY A 22 13.80 10.71 -29.07
CA GLY A 22 12.79 9.77 -28.59
C GLY A 22 13.19 9.09 -27.29
N GLY A 23 14.45 8.65 -27.18
CA GLY A 23 15.01 8.07 -25.95
C GLY A 23 15.08 9.07 -24.79
N ALA A 24 15.43 10.33 -25.06
CA ALA A 24 15.43 11.38 -24.06
C ALA A 24 14.01 11.73 -23.59
N ALA A 25 13.06 11.87 -24.50
CA ALA A 25 11.65 12.10 -24.19
C ALA A 25 11.05 10.95 -23.38
N TRP A 26 11.40 9.70 -23.71
CA TRP A 26 11.01 8.51 -22.95
C TRP A 26 11.58 8.48 -21.53
N ARG A 27 12.85 8.84 -21.34
CA ARG A 27 13.44 8.93 -19.99
C ARG A 27 12.87 10.12 -19.19
N GLN A 28 12.57 11.22 -19.86
CA GLN A 28 11.97 12.40 -19.25
C GLN A 28 10.53 12.11 -18.80
N SER A 29 9.78 11.31 -19.57
CA SER A 29 8.41 10.94 -19.21
C SER A 29 8.37 10.15 -17.90
N TRP A 30 9.37 9.32 -17.59
CA TRP A 30 9.49 8.61 -16.31
C TRP A 30 9.67 9.53 -15.10
N ARG A 31 10.16 10.77 -15.29
CA ARG A 31 10.23 11.76 -14.20
C ARG A 31 8.87 12.37 -13.87
N VAL A 32 7.97 12.43 -14.86
CA VAL A 32 6.62 13.01 -14.70
C VAL A 32 5.59 11.93 -14.40
N TRP A 33 5.79 10.73 -14.94
CA TRP A 33 4.94 9.54 -14.78
C TRP A 33 5.81 8.33 -14.45
N PRO A 34 6.22 8.19 -13.18
CA PRO A 34 6.99 7.03 -12.76
C PRO A 34 6.22 5.74 -13.06
N PRO A 35 6.90 4.67 -13.52
CA PRO A 35 6.26 3.38 -13.68
C PRO A 35 5.71 2.89 -12.33
N VAL A 36 4.66 2.06 -12.39
CA VAL A 36 4.12 1.39 -11.20
C VAL A 36 5.28 0.70 -10.46
N PRO A 37 5.41 0.89 -9.14
CA PRO A 37 6.38 0.15 -8.32
C PRO A 37 6.16 -1.36 -8.43
N ASP A 38 7.23 -2.11 -8.19
CA ASP A 38 7.18 -3.57 -8.22
C ASP A 38 6.62 -4.11 -6.89
N VAL A 39 5.73 -5.09 -7.00
CA VAL A 39 5.14 -5.83 -5.88
C VAL A 39 5.26 -7.30 -6.23
N ASP A 40 6.33 -7.93 -5.75
CA ASP A 40 6.55 -9.37 -5.95
C ASP A 40 5.43 -10.15 -5.26
N PRO A 41 4.59 -10.90 -6.01
CA PRO A 41 3.45 -11.63 -5.44
C PRO A 41 3.87 -12.64 -4.37
N HIS A 42 5.00 -13.32 -4.54
CA HIS A 42 5.44 -14.34 -3.59
C HIS A 42 5.89 -13.72 -2.26
N VAL A 43 6.53 -12.55 -2.31
CA VAL A 43 6.91 -11.83 -1.09
C VAL A 43 5.69 -11.19 -0.44
N SER A 44 4.77 -10.66 -1.24
CA SER A 44 3.49 -10.14 -0.77
C SER A 44 2.70 -11.21 -0.01
N ASP A 45 2.50 -12.38 -0.62
CA ASP A 45 1.76 -13.50 -0.03
C ASP A 45 2.38 -13.99 1.28
N ALA A 46 3.71 -13.91 1.39
CA ALA A 46 4.42 -14.27 2.62
C ALA A 46 4.37 -13.15 3.69
N ALA A 47 4.37 -11.88 3.27
CA ALA A 47 4.45 -10.74 4.17
C ALA A 47 3.08 -10.34 4.75
N LEU A 48 2.04 -10.25 3.91
CA LEU A 48 0.74 -9.70 4.31
C LEU A 48 0.12 -10.40 5.53
N PRO A 49 0.09 -11.76 5.64
CA PRO A 49 -0.47 -12.42 6.83
C PRO A 49 0.32 -12.21 8.13
N VAL A 50 1.58 -11.80 8.01
CA VAL A 50 2.44 -11.45 9.16
C VAL A 50 2.22 -9.99 9.56
N ILE A 51 2.04 -9.11 8.57
CA ILE A 51 1.72 -7.70 8.78
C ILE A 51 0.33 -7.56 9.41
N ASP A 52 -0.68 -8.17 8.82
CA ASP A 52 -2.08 -8.13 9.28
C ASP A 52 -2.19 -8.49 10.77
N ARG A 53 -1.74 -9.71 11.14
CA ARG A 53 -1.70 -10.14 12.54
C ARG A 53 -0.93 -9.19 13.46
N PHE A 54 0.13 -8.54 12.96
CA PHE A 54 0.86 -7.56 13.78
C PHE A 54 0.02 -6.29 13.99
N LEU A 55 -0.63 -5.77 12.95
CA LEU A 55 -1.46 -4.56 13.03
C LEU A 55 -2.67 -4.77 13.95
N GLU A 56 -3.30 -5.95 13.93
CA GLU A 56 -4.42 -6.30 14.81
C GLU A 56 -4.06 -6.34 16.31
N THR A 57 -2.77 -6.45 16.67
CA THR A 57 -2.35 -6.62 18.07
C THR A 57 -2.33 -5.34 18.90
N GLY A 58 -2.62 -4.16 18.34
CA GLY A 58 -2.58 -2.89 19.10
C GLY A 58 -1.20 -2.25 19.22
N ARG A 59 -0.23 -2.71 18.43
CA ARG A 59 1.18 -2.28 18.56
C ARG A 59 1.60 -1.17 17.62
N ALA A 60 0.75 -0.77 16.67
CA ALA A 60 1.08 0.25 15.66
C ALA A 60 -0.07 1.23 15.42
N VAL A 61 -1.15 0.78 14.78
CA VAL A 61 -2.21 1.66 14.25
C VAL A 61 -3.55 1.54 14.95
N VAL A 62 -3.74 0.51 15.77
CA VAL A 62 -5.00 0.25 16.48
C VAL A 62 -4.86 0.53 17.97
N TRP A 63 -5.96 0.94 18.60
CA TRP A 63 -6.03 1.36 20.01
C TRP A 63 -7.11 0.56 20.76
N PRO A 64 -7.19 0.62 22.11
CA PRO A 64 -8.28 -0.01 22.82
C PRO A 64 -9.65 0.43 22.27
N SER A 65 -10.49 -0.52 21.89
CA SER A 65 -11.83 -0.23 21.38
C SER A 65 -12.65 0.53 22.43
N SER A 66 -13.41 1.52 21.99
CA SER A 66 -14.36 2.27 22.82
C SER A 66 -15.75 1.64 22.88
N MET A 67 -15.98 0.52 22.17
CA MET A 67 -17.19 -0.27 22.32
C MET A 67 -17.25 -0.99 23.68
N PRO A 68 -18.46 -1.27 24.22
CA PRO A 68 -18.61 -2.00 25.47
C PRO A 68 -17.93 -3.38 25.46
N ALA A 69 -17.16 -3.70 26.49
CA ALA A 69 -16.42 -4.97 26.60
C ALA A 69 -17.31 -6.23 26.46
N ARG A 70 -18.58 -6.14 26.85
CA ARG A 70 -19.58 -7.23 26.67
C ARG A 70 -19.79 -7.62 25.21
N MET A 71 -19.52 -6.72 24.27
CA MET A 71 -19.62 -6.97 22.83
C MET A 71 -18.38 -7.66 22.27
N ARG A 72 -17.31 -7.77 23.08
CA ARG A 72 -16.03 -8.40 22.74
C ARG A 72 -15.47 -7.85 21.42
N PRO A 73 -15.28 -6.52 21.31
CA PRO A 73 -14.80 -5.92 20.08
C PRO A 73 -13.41 -6.44 19.71
N ARG A 74 -13.16 -6.56 18.41
CA ARG A 74 -11.90 -7.02 17.83
C ARG A 74 -11.52 -6.13 16.66
N TRP A 75 -10.24 -5.82 16.54
CA TRP A 75 -9.71 -5.14 15.36
C TRP A 75 -9.51 -6.12 14.22
N PHE A 76 -9.77 -5.64 13.03
CA PHE A 76 -9.44 -6.30 11.77
C PHE A 76 -8.81 -5.27 10.86
N CYS A 77 -7.84 -5.70 10.04
CA CYS A 77 -7.14 -4.85 9.09
C CYS A 77 -7.27 -5.40 7.67
N ALA A 78 -7.17 -4.50 6.70
CA ALA A 78 -6.95 -4.83 5.30
C ALA A 78 -5.75 -4.02 4.84
N GLU A 79 -4.83 -4.66 4.12
CA GLU A 79 -3.64 -4.04 3.59
C GLU A 79 -3.56 -4.20 2.08
N GLU A 80 -3.18 -3.12 1.39
CA GLU A 80 -2.87 -3.17 -0.03
C GLU A 80 -1.43 -2.70 -0.25
N PRO A 81 -0.52 -3.58 -0.68
CA PRO A 81 0.85 -3.19 -0.95
C PRO A 81 0.91 -2.19 -2.10
N ILE A 82 1.74 -1.17 -1.90
CA ILE A 82 2.11 -0.18 -2.91
C ILE A 82 3.47 -0.55 -3.49
N GLU A 83 4.44 -0.88 -2.65
CA GLU A 83 5.80 -1.19 -3.08
C GLU A 83 6.44 -2.19 -2.14
N ILE A 84 7.18 -3.16 -2.70
CA ILE A 84 8.04 -4.06 -1.92
C ILE A 84 9.50 -3.85 -2.32
N VAL A 85 10.35 -3.57 -1.34
CA VAL A 85 11.80 -3.41 -1.54
C VAL A 85 12.54 -4.41 -0.68
N GLN A 86 13.32 -5.28 -1.32
CA GLN A 86 14.17 -6.25 -0.63
C GLN A 86 15.62 -5.75 -0.58
N ARG A 87 16.25 -5.82 0.60
CA ARG A 87 17.66 -5.46 0.82
C ARG A 87 18.33 -6.50 1.70
N GLY A 88 18.92 -7.52 1.07
CA GLY A 88 19.50 -8.64 1.81
C GLY A 88 18.44 -9.40 2.60
N ALA A 89 18.54 -9.39 3.93
CA ALA A 89 17.58 -10.04 4.83
C ALA A 89 16.38 -9.15 5.21
N GLU A 90 16.43 -7.86 4.88
CA GLU A 90 15.36 -6.90 5.17
C GLU A 90 14.36 -6.84 4.00
N VAL A 91 13.07 -6.86 4.33
CA VAL A 91 11.96 -6.61 3.40
C VAL A 91 11.22 -5.36 3.89
N ARG A 92 11.09 -4.36 3.02
CA ARG A 92 10.32 -3.14 3.29
C ARG A 92 9.07 -3.16 2.43
N VAL A 93 7.92 -3.01 3.06
CA VAL A 93 6.61 -2.98 2.40
C VAL A 93 5.98 -1.62 2.66
N SER A 94 5.89 -0.80 1.62
CA SER A 94 5.07 0.41 1.61
C SER A 94 3.66 -0.02 1.25
N LEU A 95 2.66 0.31 2.06
CA LEU A 95 1.27 -0.13 1.86
C LEU A 95 0.27 0.91 2.34
N GLU A 96 -0.96 0.82 1.87
CA GLU A 96 -2.10 1.43 2.57
C GLU A 96 -2.74 0.37 3.47
N ALA A 97 -3.15 0.76 4.69
CA ALA A 97 -3.88 -0.08 5.60
C ALA A 97 -5.22 0.57 5.96
N ALA A 98 -6.27 -0.23 6.06
CA ALA A 98 -7.57 0.15 6.61
C ALA A 98 -7.92 -0.81 7.76
N CYS A 99 -7.91 -0.30 8.99
CA CYS A 99 -8.24 -1.09 10.18
C CYS A 99 -9.45 -0.50 10.87
N ASN A 100 -10.42 -1.33 11.25
CA ASN A 100 -11.53 -0.90 12.11
C ASN A 100 -11.72 -1.85 13.28
N ASP A 101 -12.30 -1.34 14.36
CA ASP A 101 -12.83 -2.19 15.41
C ASP A 101 -14.22 -2.69 15.01
N TYR A 102 -14.47 -3.96 15.31
CA TYR A 102 -15.71 -4.62 14.97
C TYR A 102 -16.25 -5.39 16.15
N ALA A 103 -17.57 -5.41 16.25
CA ALA A 103 -18.28 -6.28 17.16
C ALA A 103 -19.54 -6.82 16.50
N ARG A 104 -20.10 -7.86 17.11
CA ARG A 104 -21.41 -8.39 16.72
C ARG A 104 -22.48 -7.83 17.65
N ASP A 105 -23.54 -7.31 17.06
CA ASP A 105 -24.76 -6.93 17.76
C ASP A 105 -25.96 -7.67 17.15
N GLY A 106 -26.35 -8.77 17.79
CA GLY A 106 -27.38 -9.67 17.27
C GLY A 106 -26.98 -10.28 15.92
N GLY A 107 -27.74 -9.95 14.87
CA GLY A 107 -27.44 -10.35 13.48
C GLY A 107 -26.62 -9.35 12.68
N ARG A 108 -26.13 -8.28 13.32
CA ARG A 108 -25.43 -7.18 12.65
C ARG A 108 -23.94 -7.19 12.97
N LEU A 109 -23.14 -6.78 11.99
CA LEU A 109 -21.78 -6.35 12.19
C LEU A 109 -21.79 -4.84 12.49
N VAL A 110 -21.15 -4.42 13.57
CA VAL A 110 -21.02 -3.00 13.91
C VAL A 110 -19.55 -2.62 14.05
N THR A 111 -19.24 -1.36 13.72
CA THR A 111 -17.92 -0.74 13.87
C THR A 111 -18.07 0.63 14.50
N HIS A 112 -17.06 1.14 15.20
CA HIS A 112 -17.13 2.45 15.86
C HIS A 112 -15.90 3.32 15.57
N ALA A 113 -14.73 2.70 15.56
CA ALA A 113 -13.44 3.33 15.39
C ALA A 113 -12.71 2.70 14.21
N GLY A 114 -12.06 3.54 13.42
CA GLY A 114 -11.34 3.12 12.23
C GLY A 114 -10.21 4.06 11.89
N THR A 115 -9.22 3.52 11.18
CA THR A 115 -8.13 4.30 10.59
C THR A 115 -7.83 3.78 9.20
N ARG A 116 -7.59 4.71 8.27
CA ARG A 116 -6.98 4.40 6.98
C ARG A 116 -5.73 5.25 6.85
N THR A 117 -4.57 4.61 6.75
CA THR A 117 -3.29 5.32 6.75
C THR A 117 -2.25 4.57 5.90
N PRO A 118 -1.39 5.29 5.16
CA PRO A 118 -0.23 4.67 4.53
C PRO A 118 0.82 4.30 5.59
N LEU A 119 1.43 3.13 5.44
CA LEU A 119 2.43 2.58 6.34
C LEU A 119 3.69 2.17 5.58
N LEU A 120 4.81 2.26 6.27
CA LEU A 120 6.01 1.52 5.90
C LEU A 120 6.23 0.43 6.96
N VAL A 121 6.11 -0.82 6.54
CA VAL A 121 6.40 -1.98 7.40
C VAL A 121 7.75 -2.53 7.03
N THR A 122 8.62 -2.68 8.02
CA THR A 122 9.93 -3.32 7.84
C THR A 122 9.91 -4.69 8.49
N LEU A 123 10.27 -5.72 7.72
CA LEU A 123 10.34 -7.10 8.14
C LEU A 123 11.78 -7.61 8.04
N ASP A 124 12.17 -8.44 8.99
CA ASP A 124 13.41 -9.20 8.94
C ASP A 124 13.11 -10.66 8.57
N ARG A 125 14.03 -11.29 7.82
CA ARG A 125 13.97 -12.72 7.52
C ARG A 125 14.73 -13.52 8.57
N HIS A 126 14.02 -14.31 9.37
CA HIS A 126 14.57 -15.21 10.38
C HIS A 126 14.29 -16.67 10.01
N GLY A 127 15.33 -17.44 9.66
CA GLY A 127 15.18 -18.87 9.36
C GLY A 127 14.21 -19.19 8.21
N GLY A 128 14.03 -18.25 7.27
CA GLY A 128 13.07 -18.35 6.16
C GLY A 128 11.71 -17.71 6.42
N ALA A 129 11.34 -17.47 7.68
CA ALA A 129 10.12 -16.75 8.05
C ALA A 129 10.33 -15.23 8.07
N LEU A 130 9.27 -14.47 7.76
CA LEU A 130 9.26 -13.02 7.92
C LEU A 130 8.72 -12.66 9.31
N VAL A 131 9.31 -11.64 9.92
CA VAL A 131 8.87 -11.09 11.21
C VAL A 131 8.85 -9.57 11.12
N VAL A 132 7.76 -8.94 11.56
CA VAL A 132 7.69 -7.47 11.63
C VAL A 132 8.70 -6.96 12.64
N ARG A 133 9.62 -6.11 12.17
CA ARG A 133 10.59 -5.39 12.99
C ARG A 133 10.06 -4.02 13.41
N ASP A 134 9.50 -3.28 12.46
CA ASP A 134 9.08 -1.90 12.64
C ASP A 134 7.90 -1.53 11.74
N VAL A 135 7.07 -0.59 12.22
CA VAL A 135 5.95 -0.01 11.48
C VAL A 135 6.00 1.51 11.64
N ALA A 136 6.35 2.21 10.55
CA ALA A 136 6.37 3.66 10.52
C ALA A 136 5.06 4.22 9.97
N GLN A 137 4.56 5.28 10.61
CA GLN A 137 3.39 6.07 10.21
C GLN A 137 3.82 7.47 9.77
N PRO A 138 3.14 8.10 8.80
CA PRO A 138 3.37 9.50 8.53
C PRO A 138 2.89 10.35 9.71
N VAL A 139 3.57 11.46 9.94
CA VAL A 139 3.08 12.48 10.89
C VAL A 139 1.88 13.21 10.29
N ASP A 140 0.92 13.62 11.12
CA ASP A 140 -0.24 14.38 10.65
C ASP A 140 0.09 15.80 10.16
N GLY A 141 -0.88 16.41 9.48
CA GLY A 141 -0.85 17.82 9.08
C GLY A 141 0.29 18.14 8.10
N ALA A 142 1.01 19.24 8.35
CA ALA A 142 2.10 19.70 7.47
C ALA A 142 3.27 18.70 7.38
N GLY A 143 3.38 17.78 8.36
CA GLY A 143 4.41 16.74 8.39
C GLY A 143 4.10 15.52 7.51
N PHE A 144 2.88 15.40 6.98
CA PHE A 144 2.41 14.20 6.29
C PHE A 144 3.21 13.91 5.02
N ARG A 145 3.26 14.88 4.11
CA ARG A 145 3.99 14.73 2.84
C ARG A 145 5.50 14.47 3.04
N PRO A 146 6.22 15.27 3.86
CA PRO A 146 7.64 14.98 4.13
C PRO A 146 7.88 13.61 4.76
N SER A 147 6.93 13.09 5.55
CA SER A 147 7.05 11.75 6.13
C SER A 147 6.94 10.67 5.06
N LEU A 148 5.96 10.78 4.16
CA LEU A 148 5.83 9.85 3.04
C LEU A 148 7.06 9.84 2.12
N GLU A 149 7.66 10.99 1.86
CA GLU A 149 8.89 11.12 1.06
C GLU A 149 10.09 10.41 1.69
N ARG A 150 10.12 10.27 3.03
CA ARG A 150 11.16 9.49 3.74
C ARG A 150 10.82 8.00 3.82
N MET A 151 9.54 7.68 3.89
CA MET A 151 9.05 6.31 4.07
C MET A 151 9.10 5.53 2.75
N PHE A 152 8.59 6.12 1.67
CA PHE A 152 8.38 5.44 0.38
C PHE A 152 9.48 5.81 -0.62
N SER A 153 9.69 4.96 -1.63
CA SER A 153 10.47 5.41 -2.78
C SER A 153 9.69 6.45 -3.58
N GLY A 154 10.36 7.19 -4.46
CA GLY A 154 9.67 8.11 -5.38
C GLY A 154 8.63 7.43 -6.27
N ARG A 155 8.81 6.14 -6.60
CA ARG A 155 7.80 5.36 -7.35
C ARG A 155 6.62 4.97 -6.46
N GLY A 156 6.90 4.50 -5.24
CA GLY A 156 5.86 4.19 -4.26
C GLY A 156 5.00 5.41 -3.93
N LEU A 157 5.62 6.57 -3.73
CA LEU A 157 4.90 7.83 -3.48
C LEU A 157 4.05 8.26 -4.68
N ALA A 158 4.58 8.14 -5.91
CA ALA A 158 3.82 8.48 -7.11
C ALA A 158 2.62 7.54 -7.35
N GLU A 159 2.74 6.26 -6.96
CA GLU A 159 1.65 5.29 -6.99
C GLU A 159 0.60 5.60 -5.92
N PHE A 160 1.02 5.88 -4.69
CA PHE A 160 0.10 6.36 -3.64
C PHE A 160 -0.70 7.57 -4.12
N ASP A 161 -0.03 8.60 -4.66
CA ASP A 161 -0.71 9.79 -5.19
C ASP A 161 -1.66 9.47 -6.35
N ARG A 162 -1.32 8.48 -7.18
CA ARG A 162 -2.19 8.01 -8.27
C ARG A 162 -3.45 7.34 -7.71
N ARG A 163 -3.32 6.46 -6.73
CA ARG A 163 -4.42 5.78 -6.06
C ARG A 163 -5.38 6.76 -5.39
N GLN A 164 -4.82 7.74 -4.67
CA GLN A 164 -5.58 8.83 -4.05
C GLN A 164 -6.39 9.65 -5.06
N ARG A 165 -5.78 10.05 -6.19
CA ARG A 165 -6.50 10.78 -7.27
C ARG A 165 -7.63 9.97 -7.91
N LEU A 166 -7.50 8.65 -7.93
CA LEU A 166 -8.51 7.75 -8.48
C LEU A 166 -9.54 7.28 -7.44
N SER A 167 -9.45 7.77 -6.20
CA SER A 167 -10.25 7.28 -5.06
C SER A 167 -10.18 5.76 -4.89
N LYS A 168 -9.03 5.16 -5.26
CA LYS A 168 -8.74 3.74 -5.08
C LYS A 168 -8.01 3.57 -3.76
N GLY A 169 -8.76 3.40 -2.68
CA GLY A 169 -8.20 3.09 -1.37
C GLY A 169 -8.55 1.67 -0.94
N VAL A 170 -7.92 1.21 0.14
CA VAL A 170 -8.10 -0.14 0.67
C VAL A 170 -9.47 -0.31 1.30
N ASP A 171 -10.27 -1.24 0.79
CA ASP A 171 -11.60 -1.52 1.33
C ASP A 171 -11.52 -1.93 2.81
N ALA A 172 -12.58 -1.60 3.56
CA ALA A 172 -12.69 -2.02 4.95
C ALA A 172 -12.77 -3.56 5.05
N PRO A 173 -12.17 -4.19 6.07
CA PRO A 173 -12.13 -5.64 6.25
C PRO A 173 -13.46 -6.24 6.75
N ASP A 174 -14.59 -5.71 6.27
CA ASP A 174 -15.94 -6.12 6.69
C ASP A 174 -16.19 -7.61 6.45
N ASP A 175 -15.76 -8.15 5.32
CA ASP A 175 -15.95 -9.56 5.00
C ASP A 175 -15.17 -10.48 5.93
N GLU A 176 -13.97 -10.06 6.34
CA GLU A 176 -13.17 -10.82 7.30
C GLU A 176 -13.79 -10.76 8.70
N ALA A 177 -14.15 -9.56 9.15
CA ALA A 177 -14.81 -9.38 10.43
C ALA A 177 -16.13 -10.16 10.49
N ALA A 178 -16.95 -10.10 9.42
CA ALA A 178 -18.20 -10.85 9.32
C ALA A 178 -17.98 -12.36 9.48
N ARG A 179 -16.99 -12.92 8.76
CA ARG A 179 -16.62 -14.35 8.90
C ARG A 179 -16.20 -14.67 10.33
N ALA A 180 -15.36 -13.83 10.94
CA ALA A 180 -14.85 -14.03 12.29
C ALA A 180 -15.95 -13.97 13.38
N PHE A 181 -17.04 -13.23 13.13
CA PHE A 181 -18.21 -13.16 14.01
C PHE A 181 -19.33 -14.16 13.64
N GLY A 182 -19.12 -15.01 12.64
CA GLY A 182 -20.09 -16.02 12.20
C GLY A 182 -21.32 -15.41 11.51
N LEU A 183 -21.12 -14.31 10.77
CA LEU A 183 -22.14 -13.64 9.96
C LEU A 183 -22.01 -14.04 8.49
N PRO A 184 -23.07 -13.90 7.68
CA PRO A 184 -23.02 -14.20 6.25
C PRO A 184 -21.96 -13.39 5.50
N PRO A 185 -21.35 -13.95 4.43
CA PRO A 185 -20.49 -13.19 3.52
C PRO A 185 -21.20 -11.94 2.96
N GLY A 186 -20.47 -10.85 2.76
CA GLY A 186 -21.04 -9.59 2.28
C GLY A 186 -21.80 -8.77 3.34
N THR A 187 -21.80 -9.20 4.61
CA THR A 187 -22.36 -8.39 5.70
C THR A 187 -21.50 -7.15 5.89
N ARG A 188 -22.05 -5.99 5.55
CA ARG A 188 -21.40 -4.68 5.76
C ARG A 188 -21.56 -4.21 7.20
N ALA A 189 -20.52 -3.57 7.73
CA ALA A 189 -20.59 -2.99 9.06
C ALA A 189 -21.45 -1.72 9.08
N GLN A 190 -22.15 -1.55 10.20
CA GLN A 190 -22.92 -0.35 10.52
C GLN A 190 -22.20 0.43 11.62
N GLN A 191 -22.34 1.75 11.63
CA GLN A 191 -21.81 2.55 12.73
C GLN A 191 -22.51 2.17 14.04
N TYR A 192 -21.72 1.94 15.07
CA TYR A 192 -22.21 1.72 16.42
C TYR A 192 -22.61 3.07 17.03
N GLU A 193 -23.90 3.24 17.31
CA GLU A 193 -24.40 4.40 18.04
C GLU A 193 -24.47 4.03 19.52
N ALA A 194 -23.66 4.70 20.34
CA ALA A 194 -23.76 4.59 21.79
C ALA A 194 -25.12 5.14 22.24
N GLN A 195 -25.91 4.32 22.92
CA GLN A 195 -27.15 4.71 23.57
C GLN A 195 -26.88 5.23 24.98
#